data_AF-A0A7X3T9E1-F1
#
_entry.id   AF-A0A7X3T9E1-F1
#
_cell.length_a   1.000
_cell.length_b   1.000
_cell.length_c   1.000
_cell.angle_alpha   90.00
_cell.angle_beta   90.00
_cell.angle_gamma   90.00
#
_symmetry.space_group_name_H-M   'P 1'
#
loop_
_entity.id
_entity.type
_entity.pdbx_description
1 polymer ?
#
loop_
_entity_poly.entity_id
_entity_poly.type
_entity_poly.pdbx_seq_one_letter_code
_entity_poly.pdbx_strand_id
1 'polypeptide(L)'
;MRIRIFVCTILALSLVVGYSQAEIDPDRIVGIWLMDEGKGDVAEDISENGRKGTITRGEWAKGKVDGALEIKKGGTVTIPLGKGIIEDKVTFTLWINFTDIGGQQNYFSIWDQSNNRYVPYKNGGNLLRSWTNTWDVASGVTVKDGTWYHVANVYDGDNCTIYVNGEEEVSQKVPKFQLQDQEQTAWLATDKGTGFLSATIMDEVGLFNDGLTEDEVQDIMNDGIYHTAFDVEPSGKLPVLWGRLKSHF
;
A
#
# COMPACT_ATOMS: atom_id res chain seq x y z
N MET A 1 -35.08 63.03 -17.26
CA MET A 1 -35.75 62.42 -16.09
C MET A 1 -35.52 60.91 -16.12
N ARG A 2 -34.59 60.43 -15.28
CA ARG A 2 -34.24 59.05 -14.86
C ARG A 2 -34.21 57.90 -15.90
N ILE A 3 -32.99 57.56 -16.33
CA ILE A 3 -32.59 56.27 -16.92
C ILE A 3 -32.48 55.24 -15.78
N ARG A 4 -33.12 54.08 -15.91
CA ARG A 4 -32.98 52.94 -14.98
C ARG A 4 -32.07 51.88 -15.62
N ILE A 5 -30.90 51.67 -15.02
CA ILE A 5 -29.97 50.58 -15.36
C ILE A 5 -30.42 49.37 -14.55
N PHE A 6 -30.79 48.28 -15.23
CA PHE A 6 -30.98 46.97 -14.61
C PHE A 6 -29.60 46.28 -14.59
N VAL A 7 -29.04 46.08 -13.40
CA VAL A 7 -27.83 45.28 -13.20
C VAL A 7 -28.28 43.82 -12.97
N CYS A 8 -27.94 42.94 -13.92
CA CYS A 8 -28.03 41.49 -13.75
C CYS A 8 -26.80 41.00 -12.98
N THR A 9 -26.96 40.62 -11.73
CA THR A 9 -25.94 39.91 -10.96
C THR A 9 -26.16 38.40 -11.13
N ILE A 10 -25.31 37.75 -11.91
CA ILE A 10 -25.18 36.28 -11.89
C ILE A 10 -24.18 35.95 -10.79
N LEU A 11 -24.66 35.36 -9.70
CA LEU A 11 -23.82 34.80 -8.64
C LEU A 11 -23.62 33.31 -8.96
N ALA A 12 -22.50 32.96 -9.59
CA ALA A 12 -22.07 31.58 -9.72
C ALA A 12 -21.33 31.19 -8.43
N LEU A 13 -22.01 30.45 -7.55
CA LEU A 13 -21.41 29.87 -6.36
C LEU A 13 -20.80 28.51 -6.77
N SER A 14 -19.53 28.47 -7.14
CA SER A 14 -18.79 27.23 -7.28
C SER A 14 -18.46 26.69 -5.88
N LEU A 15 -19.14 25.63 -5.46
CA LEU A 15 -18.70 24.78 -4.37
C LEU A 15 -17.37 24.15 -4.79
N VAL A 16 -16.27 24.69 -4.27
CA VAL A 16 -15.01 23.95 -4.24
C VAL A 16 -15.15 22.98 -3.09
N VAL A 17 -15.45 21.72 -3.41
CA VAL A 17 -15.24 20.62 -2.46
C VAL A 17 -13.72 20.48 -2.37
N GLY A 18 -13.13 21.00 -1.28
CA GLY A 18 -11.75 20.71 -0.97
C GLY A 18 -11.66 19.25 -0.57
N TYR A 19 -11.09 18.42 -1.43
CA TYR A 19 -10.56 17.13 -0.99
C TYR A 19 -9.34 17.46 -0.14
N SER A 20 -9.43 17.21 1.16
CA SER A 20 -8.24 17.22 2.02
C SER A 20 -7.56 15.88 1.75
N GLN A 21 -6.48 15.89 0.99
CA GLN A 21 -5.65 14.70 0.83
C GLN A 21 -5.13 14.29 2.21
N ALA A 22 -5.28 13.02 2.58
CA ALA A 22 -4.78 12.54 3.86
C ALA A 22 -3.26 12.38 3.74
N GLU A 23 -2.50 13.26 4.37
CA GLU A 23 -1.03 13.15 4.41
C GLU A 23 -0.63 12.00 5.32
N ILE A 24 0.06 11.00 4.78
CA ILE A 24 0.65 9.93 5.58
C ILE A 24 1.90 10.49 6.27
N ASP A 25 1.90 10.47 7.60
CA ASP A 25 3.09 10.82 8.40
C ASP A 25 4.29 9.98 7.94
N PRO A 26 5.41 10.61 7.50
CA PRO A 26 6.60 9.90 7.04
C PRO A 26 7.16 8.89 8.05
N ASP A 27 6.98 9.12 9.36
CA ASP A 27 7.43 8.21 10.41
C ASP A 27 6.65 6.88 10.42
N ARG A 28 5.48 6.85 9.76
CA ARG A 28 4.66 5.64 9.58
C ARG A 28 5.13 4.77 8.42
N ILE A 29 5.98 5.31 7.53
CA ILE A 29 6.44 4.63 6.32
C ILE A 29 7.59 3.70 6.69
N VAL A 30 7.40 2.40 6.43
CA VAL A 30 8.48 1.41 6.57
C VAL A 30 9.26 1.29 5.27
N GLY A 31 8.58 1.26 4.13
CA GLY A 31 9.22 1.22 2.82
C GLY A 31 8.19 1.29 1.69
N ILE A 32 8.63 1.85 0.56
CA ILE A 32 7.83 2.01 -0.65
C ILE A 32 8.65 1.52 -1.84
N TRP A 33 8.15 0.53 -2.57
CA TRP A 33 8.78 -0.06 -3.74
C TRP A 33 7.82 0.05 -4.93
N LEU A 34 8.05 1.02 -5.81
CA LEU A 34 7.18 1.27 -6.97
C LEU A 34 7.27 0.14 -8.02
N MET A 35 8.41 -0.56 -8.09
CA MET A 35 8.71 -1.61 -9.07
C MET A 35 8.93 -1.09 -10.51
N ASP A 36 9.47 0.13 -10.64
CA ASP A 36 9.71 0.85 -11.91
C ASP A 36 11.14 0.73 -12.47
N GLU A 37 12.04 0.00 -11.81
CA GLU A 37 13.47 0.02 -12.11
C GLU A 37 13.81 -0.54 -13.49
N GLY A 38 13.02 -1.50 -13.97
CA GLY A 38 13.09 -2.05 -15.32
C GLY A 38 14.32 -2.92 -15.63
N LYS A 39 15.25 -3.09 -14.67
CA LYS A 39 16.45 -3.93 -14.80
C LYS A 39 17.08 -4.25 -13.45
N GLY A 40 17.94 -5.27 -13.45
CA GLY A 40 18.67 -5.70 -12.26
C GLY A 40 17.83 -6.59 -11.35
N ASP A 41 18.37 -6.85 -10.17
CA ASP A 41 17.87 -7.79 -9.17
C ASP A 41 17.58 -7.10 -7.83
N VAL A 42 17.32 -5.79 -7.87
CA VAL A 42 17.03 -4.96 -6.70
C VAL A 42 15.71 -4.23 -6.92
N ALA A 43 14.79 -4.36 -5.96
CA ALA A 43 13.65 -3.46 -5.80
C ALA A 43 14.09 -2.32 -4.88
N GLU A 44 14.09 -1.09 -5.39
CA GLU A 44 14.55 0.09 -4.67
C GLU A 44 13.45 0.60 -3.74
N ASP A 45 13.81 0.85 -2.48
CA ASP A 45 12.94 1.56 -1.54
C ASP A 45 13.15 3.05 -1.75
N ILE A 46 12.11 3.75 -2.18
CA ILE A 46 12.15 5.19 -2.44
C ILE A 46 11.90 6.04 -1.19
N SER A 47 11.54 5.42 -0.06
CA SER A 47 11.44 6.11 1.22
C SER A 47 12.81 6.46 1.79
N GLU A 48 12.84 7.34 2.80
CA GLU A 48 14.08 7.71 3.48
C GLU A 48 14.75 6.55 4.24
N ASN A 49 14.05 5.42 4.40
CA ASN A 49 14.55 4.24 5.10
C ASN A 49 15.49 3.36 4.28
N GLY A 50 15.41 3.41 2.95
CA GLY A 50 16.32 2.69 2.04
C GLY A 50 16.35 1.16 2.20
N ARG A 51 15.23 0.53 2.57
CA ARG A 51 15.08 -0.93 2.75
C ARG A 51 14.96 -1.64 1.40
N LYS A 52 16.06 -1.76 0.67
CA LYS A 52 16.08 -2.42 -0.64
C LYS A 52 15.67 -3.90 -0.58
N GLY A 53 14.90 -4.34 -1.57
CA GLY A 53 14.54 -5.75 -1.74
C GLY A 53 15.48 -6.47 -2.71
N THR A 54 15.91 -7.68 -2.37
CA THR A 54 16.66 -8.55 -3.29
C THR A 54 15.70 -9.44 -4.06
N ILE A 55 15.73 -9.33 -5.39
CA ILE A 55 14.86 -10.07 -6.31
C ILE A 55 15.53 -11.41 -6.66
N THR A 56 14.78 -12.50 -6.52
CA THR A 56 15.17 -13.81 -7.02
C THR A 56 14.11 -14.31 -7.98
N ARG A 57 14.49 -14.61 -9.23
CA ARG A 57 13.60 -15.12 -10.28
C ARG A 57 12.36 -14.22 -10.52
N GLY A 58 12.58 -12.91 -10.54
CA GLY A 58 11.61 -11.91 -11.01
C GLY A 58 12.01 -11.33 -12.37
N GLU A 59 11.02 -10.87 -13.13
CA GLU A 59 11.17 -10.23 -14.44
C GLU A 59 10.41 -8.90 -14.42
N TRP A 60 11.06 -7.82 -14.85
CA TRP A 60 10.41 -6.51 -14.97
C TRP A 60 9.35 -6.54 -16.07
N ALA A 61 8.19 -5.96 -15.78
CA ALA A 61 7.00 -6.00 -16.62
C ALA A 61 6.32 -4.63 -16.70
N LYS A 62 5.25 -4.54 -17.48
CA LYS A 62 4.38 -3.36 -17.47
C LYS A 62 3.41 -3.47 -16.30
N GLY A 63 3.32 -2.41 -15.51
CA GLY A 63 2.46 -2.35 -14.34
C GLY A 63 1.05 -1.87 -14.60
N LYS A 64 0.34 -1.72 -13.50
CA LYS A 64 -0.92 -0.99 -13.41
C LYS A 64 -0.65 0.51 -13.50
N VAL A 65 0.40 0.97 -12.82
CA VAL A 65 1.05 2.28 -12.94
C VAL A 65 2.43 1.99 -13.53
N ASP A 66 2.84 2.71 -14.57
CA ASP A 66 4.18 2.59 -15.19
C ASP A 66 4.77 1.16 -15.30
N GLY A 67 5.70 0.80 -14.42
CA GLY A 67 6.41 -0.48 -14.36
C GLY A 67 5.84 -1.45 -13.30
N ALA A 68 6.32 -2.69 -13.32
CA ALA A 68 5.99 -3.68 -12.30
C ALA A 68 7.04 -4.80 -12.26
N LEU A 69 6.91 -5.67 -11.26
CA LEU A 69 7.70 -6.89 -11.14
C LEU A 69 6.81 -8.14 -11.27
N GLU A 70 7.02 -8.91 -12.34
CA GLU A 70 6.47 -10.26 -12.47
C GLU A 70 7.33 -11.26 -11.68
N ILE A 71 6.71 -11.98 -10.76
CA ILE A 71 7.32 -13.03 -9.97
C ILE A 71 6.63 -14.34 -10.31
N LYS A 72 7.36 -15.29 -10.90
CA LYS A 72 6.86 -16.64 -11.21
C LYS A 72 6.99 -17.54 -9.98
N LYS A 73 6.26 -18.67 -9.95
CA LYS A 73 6.34 -19.64 -8.85
C LYS A 73 7.79 -20.02 -8.51
N GLY A 74 8.16 -19.76 -7.25
CA GLY A 74 9.50 -20.00 -6.70
C GLY A 74 10.47 -18.84 -6.89
N GLY A 75 10.01 -17.68 -7.37
CA GLY A 75 10.68 -16.39 -7.20
C GLY A 75 10.15 -15.65 -5.96
N THR A 76 10.86 -14.59 -5.57
CA THR A 76 10.53 -13.76 -4.41
C THR A 76 11.30 -12.43 -4.45
N VAL A 77 10.83 -11.46 -3.66
CA VAL A 77 11.65 -10.33 -3.20
C VAL A 77 11.86 -10.47 -1.71
N THR A 78 13.11 -10.50 -1.26
CA THR A 78 13.45 -10.54 0.19
C THR A 78 13.87 -9.17 0.66
N ILE A 79 13.23 -8.66 1.71
CA ILE A 79 13.43 -7.30 2.22
C ILE A 79 13.83 -7.39 3.70
N PRO A 80 15.10 -7.08 4.05
CA PRO A 80 15.50 -6.95 5.45
C PRO A 80 14.91 -5.67 6.03
N LEU A 81 13.99 -5.79 6.99
CA LEU A 81 13.38 -4.63 7.63
C LEU A 81 14.26 -4.05 8.73
N GLY A 82 14.92 -4.95 9.49
CA GLY A 82 15.69 -4.61 10.69
C GLY A 82 14.94 -4.99 11.96
N LYS A 83 15.45 -4.54 13.11
CA LYS A 83 14.93 -4.93 14.43
C LYS A 83 13.71 -4.11 14.84
N GLY A 84 12.61 -4.79 15.18
CA GLY A 84 11.45 -4.16 15.84
C GLY A 84 10.76 -3.05 15.03
N ILE A 85 10.81 -3.13 13.70
CA ILE A 85 10.25 -2.09 12.83
C ILE A 85 8.72 -2.08 12.85
N ILE A 86 8.13 -3.27 12.90
CA ILE A 86 6.69 -3.48 13.04
C ILE A 86 6.43 -4.15 14.38
N GLU A 87 5.51 -3.61 15.17
CA GLU A 87 5.13 -4.17 16.47
C GLU A 87 3.70 -4.72 16.41
N ASP A 88 2.71 -3.92 16.80
CA ASP A 88 1.31 -4.31 16.94
C ASP A 88 0.37 -3.64 15.92
N LYS A 89 0.92 -2.92 14.93
CA LYS A 89 0.17 -2.35 13.81
C LYS A 89 0.92 -2.50 12.51
N VAL A 90 0.19 -2.73 11.42
CA VAL A 90 0.79 -2.87 10.09
C VAL A 90 -0.25 -2.58 9.01
N THR A 91 0.17 -1.87 7.97
CA THR A 91 -0.54 -1.83 6.69
C THR A 91 0.37 -2.31 5.58
N PHE A 92 -0.08 -3.31 4.83
CA PHE A 92 0.54 -3.74 3.59
C PHE A 92 -0.39 -3.47 2.42
N THR A 93 0.08 -2.73 1.42
CA THR A 93 -0.72 -2.38 0.24
C THR A 93 0.08 -2.55 -1.05
N LEU A 94 -0.62 -2.86 -2.14
CA LEU A 94 -0.05 -3.02 -3.48
C LEU A 94 -1.15 -3.05 -4.54
N TRP A 95 -0.76 -2.80 -5.78
CA TRP A 95 -1.43 -3.38 -6.95
C TRP A 95 -0.91 -4.79 -7.22
N ILE A 96 -1.83 -5.73 -7.43
CA ILE A 96 -1.50 -7.14 -7.69
C ILE A 96 -2.34 -7.73 -8.81
N ASN A 97 -1.68 -8.51 -9.67
CA ASN A 97 -2.30 -9.36 -10.67
C ASN A 97 -1.81 -10.80 -10.48
N PHE A 98 -2.71 -11.75 -10.23
CA PHE A 98 -2.35 -13.16 -10.12
C PHE A 98 -2.25 -13.77 -11.53
N THR A 99 -1.11 -14.39 -11.86
CA THR A 99 -0.87 -15.08 -13.15
C THR A 99 -1.01 -16.60 -13.05
N ASP A 100 -1.22 -17.09 -11.83
CA ASP A 100 -1.73 -18.42 -11.54
C ASP A 100 -2.61 -18.32 -10.30
N ILE A 101 -3.77 -18.97 -10.33
CA ILE A 101 -4.72 -19.02 -9.22
C ILE A 101 -4.75 -20.40 -8.54
N GLY A 102 -3.95 -21.36 -9.01
CA GLY A 102 -3.86 -22.70 -8.45
C GLY A 102 -3.22 -22.73 -7.06
N GLY A 103 -3.97 -23.27 -6.10
CA GLY A 103 -3.52 -23.48 -4.73
C GLY A 103 -3.48 -22.20 -3.89
N GLN A 104 -2.97 -22.32 -2.66
CA GLN A 104 -2.72 -21.16 -1.81
C GLN A 104 -1.45 -20.42 -2.29
N GLN A 105 -1.51 -19.09 -2.25
CA GLN A 105 -0.43 -18.20 -2.64
C GLN A 105 -0.30 -17.06 -1.62
N ASN A 106 0.85 -16.97 -0.96
CA ASN A 106 1.14 -15.89 -0.02
C ASN A 106 1.84 -14.78 -0.80
N TYR A 107 1.13 -13.68 -1.05
CA TYR A 107 1.70 -12.56 -1.80
C TYR A 107 2.56 -11.66 -0.89
N PHE A 108 2.36 -11.72 0.42
CA PHE A 108 3.20 -11.04 1.39
C PHE A 108 3.39 -11.88 2.65
N SER A 109 4.56 -11.75 3.28
CA SER A 109 4.76 -12.17 4.66
C SER A 109 5.79 -11.31 5.36
N ILE A 110 5.61 -11.08 6.65
CA ILE A 110 6.64 -10.60 7.57
C ILE A 110 6.82 -11.65 8.63
N TRP A 111 8.07 -11.95 8.97
CA TRP A 111 8.41 -12.81 10.10
C TRP A 111 9.33 -12.08 11.06
N ASP A 112 9.12 -12.33 12.35
CA ASP A 112 10.17 -12.18 13.35
C ASP A 112 10.94 -13.49 13.54
N GLN A 113 12.14 -13.42 14.12
CA GLN A 113 12.96 -14.60 14.42
C GLN A 113 12.29 -15.59 15.42
N SER A 114 11.18 -15.20 16.05
CA SER A 114 10.42 -16.03 17.00
C SER A 114 9.29 -16.84 16.34
N ASN A 115 9.16 -16.77 15.01
CA ASN A 115 8.09 -17.37 14.20
C ASN A 115 6.71 -16.72 14.34
N ASN A 116 6.61 -15.51 14.93
CA ASN A 116 5.40 -14.71 14.70
C ASN A 116 5.48 -14.12 13.30
N ARG A 117 4.33 -14.08 12.65
CA ARG A 117 4.23 -13.68 11.26
C ARG A 117 2.87 -13.09 10.94
N TYR A 118 2.91 -12.11 10.04
CA TYR A 118 1.77 -11.48 9.41
C TYR A 118 1.78 -11.85 7.92
N VAL A 119 0.68 -12.41 7.42
CA VAL A 119 0.64 -13.07 6.11
C VAL A 119 -0.67 -12.76 5.37
N PRO A 120 -0.67 -11.72 4.54
CA PRO A 120 -1.65 -11.53 3.48
C PRO A 120 -1.49 -12.57 2.37
N TYR A 121 -2.59 -13.23 2.01
CA TYR A 121 -2.56 -14.36 1.08
C TYR A 121 -3.88 -14.57 0.34
N LYS A 122 -3.81 -15.41 -0.70
CA LYS A 122 -4.95 -15.98 -1.42
C LYS A 122 -5.06 -17.45 -1.07
N ASN A 123 -6.21 -17.92 -0.60
CA ASN A 123 -6.40 -19.35 -0.32
C ASN A 123 -6.63 -20.18 -1.61
N GLY A 124 -6.74 -21.51 -1.49
CA GLY A 124 -6.97 -22.40 -2.64
C GLY A 124 -8.30 -22.19 -3.38
N GLY A 125 -9.27 -21.50 -2.77
CA GLY A 125 -10.53 -21.07 -3.39
C GLY A 125 -10.49 -19.67 -4.00
N ASN A 126 -9.30 -19.08 -4.11
CA ASN A 126 -9.04 -17.74 -4.64
C ASN A 126 -9.54 -16.57 -3.78
N LEU A 127 -9.87 -16.83 -2.52
CA LEU A 127 -10.32 -15.79 -1.59
C LEU A 127 -9.11 -15.05 -1.01
N LEU A 128 -9.12 -13.71 -1.06
CA LEU A 128 -8.14 -12.87 -0.37
C LEU A 128 -8.37 -12.88 1.14
N ARG A 129 -7.27 -13.00 1.89
CA ARG A 129 -7.27 -13.18 3.34
C ARG A 129 -6.05 -12.52 3.97
N SER A 130 -6.15 -12.21 5.26
CA SER A 130 -5.04 -11.76 6.10
C SER A 130 -4.94 -12.66 7.33
N TRP A 131 -3.77 -13.21 7.57
CA TRP A 131 -3.54 -14.22 8.61
C TRP A 131 -2.37 -13.82 9.52
N THR A 132 -2.49 -14.19 10.79
CA THR A 132 -1.39 -14.22 11.76
C THR A 132 -1.41 -15.52 12.54
N ASN A 133 -0.42 -15.75 13.41
CA ASN A 133 -0.41 -16.90 14.31
C ASN A 133 -1.64 -17.00 15.23
N THR A 134 -2.43 -15.92 15.38
CA THR A 134 -3.57 -15.87 16.30
C THR A 134 -4.93 -15.71 15.62
N TRP A 135 -4.98 -15.33 14.34
CA TRP A 135 -6.24 -15.10 13.62
C TRP A 135 -6.10 -15.20 12.10
N ASP A 136 -7.25 -15.33 11.42
CA ASP A 136 -7.37 -15.47 9.97
C ASP A 136 -8.68 -14.81 9.51
N VAL A 137 -8.56 -13.69 8.79
CA VAL A 137 -9.69 -12.88 8.33
C VAL A 137 -9.85 -13.02 6.82
N ALA A 138 -11.08 -13.21 6.37
CA ALA A 138 -11.41 -13.35 4.96
C ALA A 138 -12.13 -12.10 4.44
N SER A 139 -11.68 -11.58 3.30
CA SER A 139 -12.29 -10.42 2.65
C SER A 139 -13.69 -10.68 2.09
N GLY A 140 -13.98 -11.91 1.66
CA GLY A 140 -15.16 -12.19 0.83
C GLY A 140 -14.88 -12.06 -0.68
N VAL A 141 -13.75 -11.46 -1.07
CA VAL A 141 -13.38 -11.25 -2.48
C VAL A 141 -12.61 -12.42 -3.07
N THR A 142 -13.16 -12.99 -4.14
CA THR A 142 -12.54 -14.06 -4.92
C THR A 142 -11.82 -13.46 -6.14
N VAL A 143 -10.50 -13.56 -6.19
CA VAL A 143 -9.70 -13.04 -7.31
C VAL A 143 -9.78 -13.93 -8.54
N LYS A 144 -9.52 -13.32 -9.69
CA LYS A 144 -9.45 -13.96 -10.99
C LYS A 144 -8.06 -13.79 -11.58
N ASP A 145 -7.63 -14.83 -12.30
CA ASP A 145 -6.40 -14.82 -13.07
C ASP A 145 -6.38 -13.63 -14.06
N GLY A 146 -5.21 -13.01 -14.23
CA GLY A 146 -4.99 -11.91 -15.18
C GLY A 146 -5.68 -10.58 -14.82
N THR A 147 -6.29 -10.46 -13.64
CA THR A 147 -7.02 -9.25 -13.22
C THR A 147 -6.22 -8.47 -12.17
N TRP A 148 -6.12 -7.15 -12.34
CA TRP A 148 -5.52 -6.24 -11.36
C TRP A 148 -6.48 -5.94 -10.22
N TYR A 149 -5.95 -5.95 -8.99
CA TYR A 149 -6.62 -5.53 -7.78
C TYR A 149 -5.68 -4.61 -7.00
N HIS A 150 -6.20 -3.50 -6.48
CA HIS A 150 -5.51 -2.80 -5.38
C HIS A 150 -5.94 -3.50 -4.10
N VAL A 151 -4.99 -3.95 -3.29
CA VAL A 151 -5.31 -4.64 -2.02
C VAL A 151 -4.56 -3.94 -0.91
N ALA A 152 -5.26 -3.57 0.16
CA ALA A 152 -4.64 -3.11 1.40
C ALA A 152 -5.10 -4.01 2.55
N ASN A 153 -4.14 -4.61 3.25
CA ASN A 153 -4.40 -5.36 4.47
C ASN A 153 -3.92 -4.51 5.64
N VAL A 154 -4.84 -4.15 6.51
CA VAL A 154 -4.63 -3.23 7.63
C VAL A 154 -4.85 -3.98 8.92
N TYR A 155 -3.93 -3.85 9.86
CA TYR A 155 -4.10 -4.24 11.26
C TYR A 155 -3.76 -3.01 12.12
N ASP A 156 -4.76 -2.48 12.82
CA ASP A 156 -4.66 -1.23 13.60
C ASP A 156 -4.31 -1.46 15.09
N GLY A 157 -4.02 -2.71 15.47
CA GLY A 157 -3.81 -3.16 16.85
C GLY A 157 -5.03 -3.85 17.47
N ASP A 158 -6.23 -3.67 16.91
CA ASP A 158 -7.50 -4.18 17.45
C ASP A 158 -8.39 -4.84 16.37
N ASN A 159 -8.41 -4.28 15.16
CA ASN A 159 -9.15 -4.77 14.00
C ASN A 159 -8.21 -5.14 12.86
N CYS A 160 -8.56 -6.20 12.14
CA CYS A 160 -8.02 -6.47 10.81
C CYS A 160 -9.05 -6.04 9.77
N THR A 161 -8.63 -5.15 8.87
CA THR A 161 -9.42 -4.62 7.77
C THR A 161 -8.76 -5.01 6.45
N ILE A 162 -9.55 -5.44 5.47
CA ILE A 162 -9.06 -5.72 4.12
C ILE A 162 -9.85 -4.85 3.15
N TYR A 163 -9.13 -4.01 2.42
CA TYR A 163 -9.68 -3.21 1.34
C TYR A 163 -9.32 -3.84 0.00
N VAL A 164 -10.28 -3.84 -0.93
CA VAL A 164 -10.03 -4.22 -2.32
C VAL A 164 -10.56 -3.13 -3.23
N ASN A 165 -9.71 -2.63 -4.12
CA ASN A 165 -10.02 -1.50 -5.00
C ASN A 165 -10.57 -0.27 -4.23
N GLY A 166 -9.98 0.01 -3.07
CA GLY A 166 -10.31 1.19 -2.26
C GLY A 166 -11.59 1.06 -1.43
N GLU A 167 -12.32 -0.06 -1.56
CA GLU A 167 -13.54 -0.33 -0.79
C GLU A 167 -13.25 -1.27 0.39
N GLU A 168 -13.79 -0.97 1.57
CA GLU A 168 -13.73 -1.86 2.73
C GLU A 168 -14.57 -3.13 2.46
N GLU A 169 -13.92 -4.29 2.39
CA GLU A 169 -14.60 -5.57 2.19
C GLU A 169 -14.91 -6.26 3.52
N VAL A 170 -14.04 -6.05 4.51
CA VAL A 170 -14.21 -6.55 5.87
C VAL A 170 -13.45 -5.67 6.85
N SER A 171 -14.05 -5.42 8.01
CA SER A 171 -13.40 -4.92 9.22
C SER A 171 -13.80 -5.81 10.39
N GLN A 172 -12.84 -6.55 10.93
CA GLN A 172 -13.10 -7.56 11.96
C GLN A 172 -12.23 -7.32 13.18
N LYS A 173 -12.85 -7.20 14.37
CA LYS A 173 -12.13 -7.25 15.64
C LYS A 173 -11.43 -8.61 15.80
N VAL A 174 -10.14 -8.60 16.06
CA VAL A 174 -9.30 -9.79 16.19
C VAL A 174 -8.60 -9.84 17.56
N PRO A 175 -8.14 -11.02 18.01
CA PRO A 175 -7.22 -11.09 19.14
C PRO A 175 -5.98 -10.24 18.88
N LYS A 176 -5.43 -9.62 19.93
CA LYS A 176 -4.16 -8.89 19.83
C LYS A 176 -3.07 -9.77 19.24
N PHE A 177 -2.30 -9.18 18.33
CA PHE A 177 -1.13 -9.77 17.70
C PHE A 177 0.01 -8.76 17.75
N GLN A 178 1.23 -9.24 17.91
CA GLN A 178 2.42 -8.40 17.83
C GLN A 178 3.60 -9.21 17.32
N LEU A 179 4.42 -8.59 16.49
CA LEU A 179 5.77 -9.07 16.22
C LEU A 179 6.67 -8.68 17.40
N GLN A 180 7.68 -9.51 17.68
CA GLN A 180 8.64 -9.23 18.74
C GLN A 180 9.69 -8.22 18.30
N ASP A 181 10.31 -7.56 19.28
CA ASP A 181 11.51 -6.73 19.12
C ASP A 181 12.75 -7.59 18.77
N GLN A 182 12.73 -8.11 17.55
CA GLN A 182 13.73 -9.01 16.94
C GLN A 182 13.96 -8.57 15.49
N GLU A 183 14.98 -9.14 14.84
CA GLU A 183 15.21 -8.94 13.41
C GLU A 183 14.00 -9.41 12.59
N GLN A 184 13.47 -8.51 11.77
CA GLN A 184 12.32 -8.76 10.91
C GLN A 184 12.75 -8.78 9.45
N THR A 185 12.12 -9.67 8.70
CA THR A 185 12.30 -9.77 7.25
C THR A 185 10.93 -9.93 6.62
N ALA A 186 10.74 -9.21 5.51
CA ALA A 186 9.57 -9.35 4.68
C ALA A 186 9.90 -10.10 3.39
N TRP A 187 8.91 -10.82 2.87
CA TRP A 187 8.96 -11.48 1.58
C TRP A 187 7.74 -11.12 0.74
N LEU A 188 8.00 -10.80 -0.52
CA LEU A 188 6.97 -10.75 -1.54
C LEU A 188 6.87 -12.13 -2.23
N ALA A 189 5.65 -12.50 -2.59
CA ALA A 189 5.31 -13.71 -3.37
C ALA A 189 5.63 -15.07 -2.71
N THR A 190 5.89 -15.14 -1.40
CA THR A 190 6.16 -16.39 -0.69
C THR A 190 6.04 -16.24 0.83
N ASP A 191 6.12 -17.37 1.53
CA ASP A 191 6.28 -17.48 2.98
C ASP A 191 7.74 -17.87 3.31
N LYS A 192 8.52 -16.94 3.87
CA LYS A 192 9.93 -17.13 4.26
C LYS A 192 10.81 -17.76 3.14
N GLY A 193 10.63 -17.30 1.91
CA GLY A 193 11.40 -17.75 0.75
C GLY A 193 11.08 -19.15 0.22
N THR A 194 10.28 -19.97 0.91
CA THR A 194 10.18 -21.42 0.62
C THR A 194 8.79 -22.03 0.73
N GLY A 195 7.81 -21.35 1.33
CA GLY A 195 6.43 -21.83 1.49
C GLY A 195 5.41 -21.06 0.65
N PHE A 196 4.30 -21.70 0.26
CA PHE A 196 3.14 -21.07 -0.43
C PHE A 196 3.50 -20.07 -1.53
N LEU A 197 4.20 -20.58 -2.55
CA LEU A 197 4.75 -19.81 -3.66
C LEU A 197 3.65 -19.16 -4.52
N SER A 198 3.79 -17.87 -4.75
CA SER A 198 2.88 -17.10 -5.60
C SER A 198 3.39 -17.00 -7.05
N ALA A 199 2.47 -16.78 -7.99
CA ALA A 199 2.79 -16.28 -9.32
C ALA A 199 1.94 -15.04 -9.60
N THR A 200 2.61 -13.89 -9.67
CA THR A 200 1.96 -12.58 -9.60
C THR A 200 2.75 -11.53 -10.37
N ILE A 201 2.08 -10.48 -10.82
CA ILE A 201 2.68 -9.20 -11.16
C ILE A 201 2.34 -8.24 -10.02
N MET A 202 3.34 -7.57 -9.46
CA MET A 202 3.20 -6.66 -8.32
C MET A 202 3.72 -5.28 -8.67
N ASP A 203 3.05 -4.26 -8.15
CA ASP A 203 3.24 -2.85 -8.49
C ASP A 203 2.81 -1.98 -7.28
N GLU A 204 3.40 -0.78 -7.15
CA GLU A 204 3.11 0.20 -6.08
C GLU A 204 3.08 -0.42 -4.66
N VAL A 205 4.14 -1.15 -4.28
CA VAL A 205 4.16 -1.87 -2.99
C VAL A 205 4.47 -0.91 -1.84
N GLY A 206 3.59 -0.86 -0.84
CA GLY A 206 3.75 -0.06 0.38
C GLY A 206 3.69 -0.90 1.65
N LEU A 207 4.57 -0.57 2.59
CA LEU A 207 4.56 -1.11 3.95
C LEU A 207 4.61 0.02 4.97
N PHE A 208 3.70 -0.03 5.94
CA PHE A 208 3.56 0.95 7.01
C PHE A 208 3.47 0.25 8.37
N ASN A 209 4.00 0.87 9.42
CA ASN A 209 3.95 0.38 10.80
C ASN A 209 2.74 0.95 11.59
N ASP A 210 1.70 1.34 10.88
CA ASP A 210 0.44 1.83 11.45
C ASP A 210 -0.75 1.33 10.62
N GLY A 211 -1.95 1.46 11.18
CA GLY A 211 -3.18 1.21 10.46
C GLY A 211 -3.55 2.40 9.60
N LEU A 212 -3.51 2.27 8.27
CA LEU A 212 -4.02 3.31 7.38
C LEU A 212 -5.55 3.35 7.39
N THR A 213 -6.08 4.57 7.27
CA THR A 213 -7.50 4.86 7.14
C THR A 213 -8.02 4.52 5.74
N GLU A 214 -9.34 4.43 5.59
CA GLU A 214 -9.97 4.23 4.27
C GLU A 214 -9.58 5.33 3.28
N ASP A 215 -9.61 6.60 3.71
CA ASP A 215 -9.22 7.75 2.88
C ASP A 215 -7.77 7.63 2.40
N GLU A 216 -6.82 7.30 3.29
CA GLU A 216 -5.41 7.08 2.90
C GLU A 216 -5.26 5.93 1.90
N VAL A 217 -6.02 4.84 2.07
CA VAL A 217 -6.02 3.70 1.13
C VAL A 217 -6.60 4.09 -0.23
N GLN A 218 -7.65 4.91 -0.25
CA GLN A 218 -8.26 5.42 -1.48
C GLN A 218 -7.33 6.40 -2.19
N ASP A 219 -6.66 7.29 -1.46
CA ASP A 219 -5.67 8.22 -2.02
C ASP A 219 -4.50 7.44 -2.65
N ILE A 220 -3.93 6.44 -1.95
CA ILE A 220 -2.89 5.56 -2.52
C ILE A 220 -3.36 4.90 -3.81
N MET A 221 -4.59 4.37 -3.83
CA MET A 221 -5.11 3.68 -5.00
C MET A 221 -5.29 4.62 -6.21
N ASN A 222 -5.87 5.80 -5.97
CA ASN A 222 -6.32 6.71 -7.01
C ASN A 222 -5.18 7.57 -7.54
N ASP A 223 -4.35 8.08 -6.64
CA ASP A 223 -3.31 9.07 -6.94
C ASP A 223 -1.90 8.45 -6.97
N GLY A 224 -1.76 7.21 -6.51
CA GLY A 224 -0.48 6.50 -6.43
C GLY A 224 0.21 6.69 -5.09
N ILE A 225 1.02 5.71 -4.70
CA ILE A 225 1.65 5.70 -3.38
C ILE A 225 2.68 6.83 -3.25
N TYR A 226 3.39 7.14 -4.34
CA TYR A 226 4.36 8.24 -4.35
C TYR A 226 3.71 9.57 -4.01
N HIS A 227 2.62 9.90 -4.71
CA HIS A 227 1.92 11.17 -4.53
C HIS A 227 1.30 11.25 -3.13
N THR A 228 0.69 10.18 -2.66
CA THR A 228 0.07 10.15 -1.32
C THR A 228 1.09 10.23 -0.18
N ALA A 229 2.27 9.63 -0.35
CA ALA A 229 3.29 9.59 0.69
C ALA A 229 4.25 10.80 0.70
N PHE A 230 4.46 11.48 -0.44
CA PHE A 230 5.51 12.50 -0.56
C PHE A 230 5.07 13.85 -1.09
N ASP A 231 3.90 13.96 -1.74
CA ASP A 231 3.42 15.27 -2.17
C ASP A 231 2.80 16.02 -1.00
N VAL A 232 3.62 16.83 -0.33
CA VAL A 232 3.09 17.86 0.58
C VAL A 232 2.21 18.83 -0.20
N GLU A 233 1.03 19.13 0.34
CA GLU A 233 0.18 20.19 -0.20
C GLU A 233 1.01 21.46 -0.47
N PRO A 234 0.73 22.21 -1.57
CA PRO A 234 1.40 23.47 -1.84
C PRO A 234 1.33 24.48 -0.68
N SER A 235 0.35 24.33 0.23
CA SER A 235 0.17 25.17 1.41
C SER A 235 1.34 25.10 2.41
N GLY A 236 2.10 24.00 2.44
CA GLY A 236 3.30 23.81 3.29
C GLY A 236 4.63 24.23 2.65
N LYS A 237 4.65 24.52 1.34
CA LYS A 237 5.91 24.89 0.66
C LYS A 237 6.26 26.35 0.95
N LEU A 238 7.44 26.58 1.57
CA LEU A 238 8.05 27.92 1.75
C LEU A 238 7.93 28.80 0.48
N PRO A 239 8.15 28.31 -0.76
CA PRO A 239 7.93 29.09 -1.98
C PRO A 239 6.52 29.68 -2.13
N VAL A 240 5.47 28.99 -1.69
CA VAL A 240 4.06 29.44 -1.80
C VAL A 240 3.72 30.45 -0.69
N LEU A 241 4.25 30.25 0.52
CA LEU A 241 4.23 31.26 1.58
C LEU A 241 4.96 32.55 1.16
N TRP A 242 6.12 32.44 0.51
CA TRP A 242 6.83 33.58 -0.07
C TRP A 242 6.04 34.25 -1.20
N GLY A 243 5.33 33.48 -2.03
CA GLY A 243 4.42 34.00 -3.05
C GLY A 243 3.28 34.81 -2.46
N ARG A 244 2.62 34.30 -1.41
CA ARG A 244 1.54 35.00 -0.67
C ARG A 244 2.04 36.22 0.10
N LEU A 245 3.24 36.16 0.68
CA LEU A 245 3.82 37.30 1.39
C LEU A 245 4.15 38.44 0.40
N LYS A 246 4.68 38.11 -0.79
CA LYS A 246 4.99 39.08 -1.83
C LYS A 246 3.76 39.64 -2.54
N SER A 247 2.61 38.96 -2.52
CA SER A 247 1.37 39.51 -3.08
C SER A 247 0.68 40.54 -2.15
N HIS A 248 1.20 40.75 -0.94
CA HIS A 248 0.68 41.69 0.04
C HIS A 248 1.61 42.91 0.30
N PHE A 249 2.63 43.10 -0.54
CA PHE A 249 3.47 44.30 -0.57
C PHE A 249 3.56 44.90 -1.97
#